data_AF-A0A9W6FC70-F1
#
_entry.id   AF-A0A9W6FC70-F1
#
_cell.length_a   1.000
_cell.length_b   1.000
_cell.length_c   1.000
_cell.angle_alpha   90.00
_cell.angle_beta   90.00
_cell.angle_gamma   90.00
#
_symmetry.space_group_name_H-M   'P 1'
#
loop_
_entity.id
_entity.type
_entity.pdbx_description
1 polymer ?
#
loop_
_entity_poly.entity_id
_entity_poly.type
_entity_poly.pdbx_seq_one_letter_code
_entity_poly.pdbx_strand_id
1 'polypeptide(L)'
;MFTYIYDWIKNLVFYLILMTMLMQIIPDSDYKKYIRFFTGLVLILLLARPVLGVFQLEGEFENLYHSMEYRQNVKEMERAREQFESAEEGYFEWQQDMASESSEGRENADEK
;
A
#
# COMPACT_ATOMS: atom_id res chain seq x y z
N MET A 1 -15.24 23.50 -6.12
CA MET A 1 -15.64 22.47 -5.12
C MET A 1 -16.99 21.85 -5.45
N PHE A 2 -18.08 22.61 -5.56
CA PHE A 2 -19.41 22.02 -5.84
C PHE A 2 -19.53 21.28 -7.19
N THR A 3 -18.77 21.68 -8.21
CA THR A 3 -18.71 20.98 -9.50
C THR A 3 -18.16 19.57 -9.37
N TYR A 4 -17.14 19.37 -8.54
CA TYR A 4 -16.55 18.05 -8.28
C TYR A 4 -17.54 17.11 -7.58
N ILE A 5 -18.30 17.63 -6.61
CA ILE A 5 -19.38 16.90 -5.95
C ILE A 5 -20.50 16.58 -6.95
N TYR A 6 -20.83 17.52 -7.84
CA TYR A 6 -21.87 17.32 -8.85
C TYR A 6 -21.49 16.23 -9.85
N ASP A 7 -20.26 16.26 -10.38
CA ASP A 7 -19.75 15.21 -11.28
C ASP A 7 -19.64 13.87 -10.58
N TRP A 8 -19.24 13.86 -9.31
CA TRP A 8 -19.22 12.65 -8.50
C TRP A 8 -20.63 12.07 -8.29
N ILE A 9 -21.61 12.89 -7.90
CA ILE A 9 -23.02 12.47 -7.75
C ILE A 9 -23.54 11.95 -9.09
N LYS A 10 -23.21 12.62 -10.21
CA LYS A 10 -23.61 12.17 -11.54
C LYS A 10 -23.05 10.79 -11.87
N ASN A 11 -21.78 10.52 -11.55
CA ASN A 11 -21.17 9.21 -11.72
C ASN A 11 -21.81 8.16 -10.80
N LEU A 12 -22.18 8.53 -9.57
CA LEU A 12 -22.91 7.65 -8.64
C LEU A 12 -24.31 7.30 -9.17
N VAL A 13 -25.06 8.29 -9.65
CA VAL A 13 -26.39 8.07 -10.24
C VAL A 13 -26.28 7.19 -11.48
N PHE A 14 -25.30 7.42 -12.34
CA PHE A 14 -25.03 6.57 -13.49
C PHE A 14 -24.74 5.11 -13.08
N TYR A 15 -23.90 4.92 -12.06
CA TYR A 15 -23.62 3.61 -11.49
C TYR A 15 -24.89 2.93 -10.95
N LEU A 16 -25.73 3.63 -10.20
CA LEU A 16 -26.97 3.09 -9.63
C LEU A 16 -27.95 2.66 -10.72
N ILE A 17 -28.08 3.44 -11.80
CA ILE A 17 -28.94 3.09 -12.93
C ILE A 17 -28.41 1.83 -13.63
N LEU A 18 -27.10 1.78 -13.88
CA LEU A 18 -26.44 0.62 -14.50
C LEU A 18 -26.60 -0.64 -13.64
N MET A 19 -26.37 -0.54 -12.33
CA MET A 19 -26.53 -1.65 -11.40
C MET A 19 -27.98 -2.12 -11.27
N THR A 20 -28.95 -1.21 -11.35
CA THR A 20 -30.37 -1.57 -11.36
C THR A 20 -30.72 -2.35 -12.62
N MET A 21 -30.25 -1.90 -13.78
CA MET A 21 -30.40 -2.64 -15.04
C MET A 21 -29.72 -4.01 -15.00
N LEU A 22 -28.50 -4.10 -14.43
CA LEU A 22 -27.81 -5.37 -14.25
C LEU A 22 -28.61 -6.32 -13.35
N MET A 23 -29.18 -5.85 -12.25
CA MET A 23 -30.03 -6.68 -11.40
C MET A 23 -31.28 -7.19 -12.12
N GLN A 24 -31.85 -6.41 -13.03
CA GLN A 24 -33.05 -6.77 -13.77
C GLN A 24 -32.78 -7.75 -14.93
N ILE A 25 -31.57 -7.71 -15.50
CA ILE A 25 -31.12 -8.65 -16.54
C ILE A 25 -30.81 -10.03 -15.96
N ILE A 26 -30.43 -10.12 -14.67
CA ILE A 26 -30.07 -11.38 -14.03
C ILE A 26 -31.35 -12.12 -13.58
N PRO A 27 -31.72 -13.25 -14.21
CA PRO A 27 -32.83 -14.08 -13.73
C PRO A 27 -32.48 -14.65 -12.35
N ASP A 28 -33.52 -14.87 -11.52
CA ASP A 28 -33.38 -15.34 -10.14
C ASP A 28 -32.50 -16.59 -10.08
N SER A 29 -31.28 -16.37 -9.60
CA SER A 29 -30.25 -17.36 -9.43
C SER A 29 -29.57 -17.08 -8.11
N ASP A 30 -28.98 -18.11 -7.50
CA ASP A 30 -28.23 -17.95 -6.26
C ASP A 30 -27.08 -16.93 -6.39
N TYR A 31 -26.62 -16.68 -7.63
CA TYR A 31 -25.62 -15.66 -8.00
C TYR A 31 -26.07 -14.21 -7.74
N LYS A 32 -27.37 -13.93 -7.71
CA LYS A 32 -27.91 -12.60 -7.43
C LYS A 32 -27.49 -12.11 -6.04
N LYS A 33 -27.30 -13.01 -5.08
CA LYS A 33 -26.84 -12.69 -3.72
C LYS A 33 -25.40 -12.16 -3.71
N TYR A 34 -24.52 -12.80 -4.47
CA TYR A 34 -23.10 -12.43 -4.58
C TYR A 34 -22.93 -11.11 -5.32
N ILE A 35 -23.67 -10.93 -6.41
CA ILE A 35 -23.66 -9.69 -7.19
C ILE A 35 -24.23 -8.54 -6.35
N ARG A 36 -25.32 -8.75 -5.61
CA ARG A 36 -25.86 -7.73 -4.69
C ARG A 36 -24.84 -7.33 -3.61
N PHE A 37 -24.10 -8.28 -3.06
CA PHE A 37 -23.03 -7.97 -2.10
C PHE A 37 -21.90 -7.16 -2.74
N PHE A 38 -21.44 -7.59 -3.92
CA PHE A 38 -20.37 -6.91 -4.66
C PHE A 38 -20.76 -5.48 -5.05
N THR A 39 -21.98 -5.28 -5.56
CA THR A 39 -22.50 -3.95 -5.90
C THR A 39 -22.61 -3.04 -4.66
N GLY A 40 -22.98 -3.57 -3.51
CA GLY A 40 -22.93 -2.83 -2.24
C GLY A 40 -21.52 -2.42 -1.85
N LEU A 41 -20.54 -3.32 -2.02
CA LEU A 41 -19.14 -3.04 -1.72
C LEU A 41 -18.55 -1.99 -2.67
N VAL A 42 -18.83 -2.11 -3.97
CA VAL A 42 -18.43 -1.12 -4.97
C VAL A 42 -19.09 0.23 -4.71
N LEU A 43 -20.37 0.26 -4.29
CA LEU A 43 -21.06 1.49 -3.89
C LEU A 43 -20.35 2.18 -2.71
N ILE A 44 -19.97 1.42 -1.69
CA ILE A 44 -19.20 1.93 -0.54
C ILE A 44 -17.85 2.50 -1.00
N LEU A 45 -17.14 1.81 -1.90
CA LEU A 45 -15.88 2.31 -2.47
C LEU A 45 -16.10 3.60 -3.27
N LEU A 46 -17.19 3.71 -4.03
CA LEU A 46 -17.53 4.90 -4.82
C LEU A 46 -17.85 6.09 -3.91
N LEU A 47 -18.48 5.82 -2.77
CA LEU A 47 -18.81 6.79 -1.72
C LEU A 47 -17.60 7.17 -0.87
N ALA A 48 -16.56 6.34 -0.80
CA ALA A 48 -15.40 6.59 0.07
C ALA A 48 -14.76 7.96 -0.19
N ARG A 49 -14.58 8.36 -1.46
CA ARG A 49 -13.95 9.64 -1.85
C ARG A 49 -14.65 10.87 -1.25
N PRO A 50 -15.92 11.19 -1.56
CA PRO A 50 -16.56 12.36 -0.99
C PRO A 50 -16.87 12.21 0.50
N VAL A 51 -17.06 10.99 1.00
CA VAL A 51 -17.25 10.76 2.44
C VAL A 51 -15.98 11.22 3.16
N LEU A 52 -14.81 10.79 2.72
CA LEU A 52 -13.53 11.26 3.28
C LEU A 52 -13.35 12.79 3.15
N GLY A 53 -13.74 13.38 2.02
CA GLY A 53 -13.70 14.83 1.81
C GLY A 53 -14.68 15.63 2.69
N VAL A 54 -15.89 15.12 2.92
CA VAL A 54 -16.92 15.75 3.79
C VAL A 54 -16.56 15.60 5.27
N PHE A 55 -15.99 14.47 5.65
CA PHE A 55 -15.49 14.24 7.00
C PHE A 55 -14.18 15.01 7.29
N GLN A 56 -13.69 15.84 6.35
CA GLN A 56 -12.42 16.60 6.44
C GLN A 56 -11.19 15.74 6.74
N LEU A 57 -11.32 14.41 6.63
CA LEU A 57 -10.24 13.47 6.87
C LEU A 57 -9.09 13.72 5.90
N GLU A 58 -9.37 14.14 4.67
CA GLU A 58 -8.32 14.50 3.71
C GLU A 58 -7.38 15.61 4.25
N GLY A 59 -7.92 16.64 4.92
CA GLY A 59 -7.12 17.73 5.48
C GLY A 59 -6.38 17.36 6.77
N GLU A 60 -6.98 16.48 7.59
CA GLU A 60 -6.34 15.97 8.81
C GLU A 60 -5.22 14.98 8.47
N PHE A 61 -5.42 14.10 7.50
CA PHE A 61 -4.39 13.21 6.97
C PHE A 61 -3.27 13.98 6.29
N GLU A 62 -3.57 15.01 5.49
CA GLU A 62 -2.54 15.86 4.87
C GLU A 62 -1.71 16.59 5.93
N ASN A 63 -2.34 17.17 6.95
CA ASN A 63 -1.63 17.78 8.08
C ASN A 63 -0.80 16.76 8.87
N LEU A 64 -1.30 15.56 9.11
CA LEU A 64 -0.57 14.49 9.79
C LEU A 64 0.65 14.05 8.96
N TYR A 65 0.49 13.88 7.64
CA TYR A 65 1.57 13.53 6.71
C TYR A 65 2.61 14.65 6.56
N HIS A 66 2.18 15.91 6.57
CA HIS A 66 3.07 17.06 6.50
C HIS A 66 3.65 17.47 7.84
N SER A 67 3.16 16.91 8.94
CA SER A 67 3.68 17.18 10.28
C SER A 67 5.19 16.89 10.32
N MET A 68 5.92 17.80 10.98
CA MET A 68 7.37 17.67 11.15
C MET A 68 7.73 16.36 11.86
N GLU A 69 6.86 15.89 12.76
CA GLU A 69 7.02 14.61 13.48
C GLU A 69 6.94 13.40 12.55
N TYR A 70 6.02 13.38 11.58
CA TYR A 70 5.94 12.28 10.61
C TYR A 70 7.19 12.21 9.74
N ARG A 71 7.67 13.36 9.23
CA ARG A 71 8.92 13.41 8.45
C ARG A 71 10.14 12.98 9.27
N GLN A 72 10.17 13.31 10.56
CA GLN A 72 11.23 12.88 11.45
C GLN A 72 11.17 11.36 11.68
N ASN A 73 10.00 10.80 11.97
CA ASN A 73 9.82 9.35 12.14
C ASN A 73 10.19 8.56 10.87
N VAL A 74 9.85 9.06 9.68
CA VAL A 74 10.25 8.45 8.41
C VAL A 74 11.78 8.44 8.26
N LYS A 75 12.46 9.55 8.58
CA LYS A 75 13.93 9.62 8.55
C LYS A 75 14.59 8.69 9.56
N GLU A 76 14.03 8.56 10.76
CA GLU A 76 14.54 7.60 11.76
C GLU A 76 14.37 6.15 11.27
N MET A 77 13.24 5.81 10.63
CA MET A 77 13.03 4.49 10.03
C MET A 77 13.99 4.22 8.87
N GLU A 78 14.28 5.23 8.05
CA GLU A 78 15.24 5.12 6.94
C GLU A 78 16.66 4.87 7.46
N ARG A 79 17.09 5.61 8.50
CA ARG A 79 18.38 5.37 9.17
C ARG A 79 18.46 4.01 9.83
N ALA A 80 17.39 3.55 10.48
CA ALA A 80 17.34 2.22 11.07
C ALA A 80 17.50 1.15 9.99
N ARG A 81 16.83 1.33 8.85
CA ARG A 81 16.95 0.44 7.70
C ARG A 81 18.37 0.40 7.13
N GLU A 82 19.00 1.55 6.92
CA GLU A 82 20.40 1.63 6.46
C GLU A 82 21.37 0.93 7.43
N GLN A 83 21.15 1.06 8.75
CA GLN A 83 21.93 0.34 9.75
C GLN A 83 21.74 -1.18 9.68
N PHE A 84 20.52 -1.64 9.43
CA PHE A 84 20.25 -3.07 9.25
C PHE A 84 20.87 -3.61 7.95
N GLU A 85 20.71 -2.90 6.83
CA GLU A 85 21.28 -3.30 5.54
C GLU A 85 22.83 -3.32 5.60
N SER A 86 23.46 -2.28 6.14
CA SER A 86 24.92 -2.25 6.31
C SER A 86 25.45 -3.29 7.30
N ALA A 87 24.71 -3.61 8.36
CA ALA A 87 25.07 -4.69 9.26
C ALA A 87 25.02 -6.04 8.54
N GLU A 88 23.95 -6.30 7.77
CA GLU A 88 23.79 -7.53 6.99
C GLU A 88 24.90 -7.68 5.94
N GLU A 89 25.21 -6.63 5.18
CA GLU A 89 26.32 -6.60 4.22
C GLU A 89 27.67 -6.87 4.90
N GLY A 90 27.93 -6.19 6.04
CA GLY A 90 29.15 -6.41 6.81
C GLY A 90 29.31 -7.84 7.33
N TYR A 91 28.21 -8.50 7.72
CA TYR A 91 28.25 -9.91 8.12
C TYR A 91 28.59 -10.85 6.95
N PHE A 92 28.09 -10.57 5.75
CA PHE A 92 28.41 -11.33 4.54
C PHE A 92 29.88 -11.16 4.14
N GLU A 93 30.40 -9.94 4.19
CA GLU A 93 31.80 -9.63 3.87
C GLU A 93 32.77 -10.33 4.85
N TRP A 94 32.50 -10.23 6.16
CA TRP A 94 33.28 -10.95 7.19
C TRP A 94 33.31 -12.48 7.00
N GLN A 95 32.19 -13.05 6.51
CA GLN A 95 32.11 -14.49 6.27
C GLN A 95 32.90 -14.91 5.03
N GLN A 96 32.95 -14.05 4.01
CA GLN A 96 33.76 -14.25 2.80
C GLN A 96 35.26 -14.13 3.10
N ASP A 97 35.66 -13.12 3.87
CA ASP A 97 37.07 -12.89 4.26
C ASP A 97 37.62 -14.04 5.10
N MET A 98 36.86 -14.54 6.09
CA MET A 98 37.28 -15.71 6.87
C MET A 98 37.36 -16.99 6.03
N ALA A 99 36.53 -17.11 4.98
CA ALA A 99 36.61 -18.23 4.05
C ALA A 99 37.86 -18.13 3.16
N SER A 100 38.27 -16.93 2.73
CA SER A 100 39.51 -16.71 1.96
C SER A 100 40.78 -16.84 2.79
N GLU A 101 40.82 -16.34 4.03
CA GLU A 101 41.97 -16.50 4.93
C GLU A 101 42.20 -17.98 5.29
N SER A 102 41.12 -18.76 5.43
CA SER A 102 41.18 -20.21 5.67
C SER A 102 41.68 -21.02 4.47
N SER A 103 41.67 -20.44 3.25
CA SER A 103 42.27 -21.02 2.05
C SER A 103 43.72 -20.58 1.85
N GLU A 104 44.05 -19.29 2.05
CA GLU A 104 45.44 -18.79 1.91
C GLU A 104 46.39 -19.32 3.00
N GLY A 105 45.87 -19.57 4.21
CA GLY A 105 46.64 -20.19 5.30
C GLY A 105 46.98 -21.67 5.05
N ARG A 106 46.27 -22.35 4.13
CA ARG A 106 46.58 -23.72 3.72
C ARG A 106 47.63 -23.75 2.61
N GLU A 107 47.60 -22.79 1.69
CA GLU A 107 48.56 -22.72 0.57
C GLU A 107 49.98 -22.34 1.05
N ASN A 108 50.11 -21.43 2.02
CA ASN A 108 51.42 -21.05 2.59
C ASN A 108 52.03 -22.09 3.55
N ALA A 109 51.26 -23.07 4.02
CA ALA A 109 51.75 -24.15 4.88
C ALA A 109 52.35 -25.32 4.09
N ASP A 110 51.99 -25.46 2.81
CA ASP A 110 52.49 -26.51 1.92
C ASP A 110 53.77 -26.09 1.16
N GLU A 111 54.20 -24.82 1.23
CA GLU A 111 55.41 -24.30 0.56
C GLU A 111 56.66 -24.17 1.48
N LYS A 112 56.62 -24.74 2.70
CA LYS A 112 57.75 -24.73 3.66
C LYS A 112 58.16 -26.11 4.13
#